data_AF-A0A2E9URH1-F1
#
_entry.id   AF-A0A2E9URH1-F1
#
_cell.length_a   1.000
_cell.length_b   1.000
_cell.length_c   1.000
_cell.angle_alpha   90.00
_cell.angle_beta   90.00
_cell.angle_gamma   90.00
#
_symmetry.space_group_name_H-M   'P 1'
#
loop_
_entity.id
_entity.type
_entity.pdbx_description
1 polymer ?
#
loop_
_entity_poly.entity_id
_entity_poly.type
_entity_poly.pdbx_seq_one_letter_code
_entity_poly.pdbx_strand_id
1 'polypeptide(L)'
;MKVVRTLERIANQRGFDVPTFRSPPPTAKFQRTVKKQPDKKLIISIVVRERPWLAVLADIIEGFLLANKPSNRESELRDLLWDSISSNGFEATERKLPTYEEDFVSPAA
;
A
#
# COMPACT_ATOMS: atom_id res chain seq x y z
N MET A 1 0.52 2.85 -8.31
CA MET A 1 1.22 3.70 -7.33
C MET A 1 2.73 3.44 -7.40
N LYS A 2 3.58 4.48 -7.41
CA LYS A 2 5.05 4.34 -7.54
C LYS A 2 5.67 3.47 -6.43
N VAL A 3 5.17 3.62 -5.19
CA VAL A 3 5.60 2.83 -4.03
C VAL A 3 5.39 1.34 -4.26
N VAL A 4 4.15 0.91 -4.56
CA VAL A 4 3.81 -0.49 -4.78
C VAL A 4 4.75 -1.13 -5.80
N ARG A 5 4.90 -0.53 -7.00
CA ARG A 5 5.78 -1.08 -8.04
C ARG A 5 7.24 -1.22 -7.61
N THR A 6 7.72 -0.30 -6.78
CA THR A 6 9.09 -0.34 -6.25
C THR A 6 9.25 -1.50 -5.28
N LEU A 7 8.30 -1.66 -4.36
CA LEU A 7 8.29 -2.74 -3.39
C LEU A 7 8.10 -4.12 -4.04
N GLU A 8 7.20 -4.23 -5.02
CA GLU A 8 6.99 -5.46 -5.81
C GLU A 8 8.30 -5.91 -6.46
N ARG A 9 9.03 -4.98 -7.09
CA ARG A 9 10.33 -5.27 -7.70
C ARG A 9 11.35 -5.75 -6.67
N ILE A 10 11.48 -5.07 -5.53
CA ILE A 10 12.46 -5.40 -4.49
C ILE A 10 12.14 -6.75 -3.84
N ALA A 11 10.87 -7.00 -3.51
CA ALA A 11 10.41 -8.26 -2.95
C ALA A 11 10.67 -9.43 -3.91
N ASN A 12 10.30 -9.27 -5.18
CA ASN A 12 10.55 -10.29 -6.21
C ASN A 12 12.05 -10.59 -6.38
N GLN A 13 12.91 -9.57 -6.39
CA GLN A 13 14.37 -9.73 -6.46
C GLN A 13 14.96 -10.49 -5.26
N ARG A 14 14.26 -10.52 -4.12
CA ARG A 14 14.66 -11.23 -2.90
C ARG A 14 13.94 -12.59 -2.73
N GLY A 15 13.17 -13.01 -3.75
CA GLY A 15 12.49 -14.28 -3.79
C GLY A 15 11.21 -14.35 -2.94
N PHE A 16 10.57 -13.21 -2.67
CA PHE A 16 9.27 -13.17 -1.99
C PHE A 16 8.11 -13.13 -2.99
N ASP A 17 6.99 -13.74 -2.59
CA ASP A 17 5.74 -13.67 -3.35
C ASP A 17 5.20 -12.24 -3.36
N VAL A 18 4.64 -11.85 -4.51
CA VAL A 18 4.12 -10.50 -4.73
C VAL A 18 2.60 -10.53 -4.85
N PRO A 19 1.85 -9.89 -3.93
CA PRO A 19 0.41 -9.74 -4.08
C PRO A 19 0.05 -8.74 -5.17
N THR A 20 -1.18 -8.82 -5.67
CA THR A 20 -1.76 -7.79 -6.53
C THR A 20 -2.43 -6.72 -5.69
N PHE A 21 -2.01 -5.46 -5.83
CA PHE A 21 -2.69 -4.33 -5.20
C PHE A 21 -3.77 -3.72 -6.09
N ARG A 22 -4.91 -3.37 -5.50
CA ARG A 22 -6.01 -2.63 -6.14
C ARG A 22 -6.50 -1.51 -5.24
N SER A 23 -7.23 -0.56 -5.82
CA SER A 23 -7.88 0.52 -5.08
C SER A 23 -9.07 1.05 -5.89
N PRO A 24 -10.21 1.38 -5.25
CA PRO A 24 -10.57 1.09 -3.86
C PRO A 24 -11.01 -0.39 -3.68
N PRO A 25 -11.28 -0.84 -2.44
CA PRO A 25 -12.02 -2.08 -2.21
C PRO A 25 -13.38 -2.10 -2.91
N PRO A 26 -13.90 -3.27 -3.32
CA PRO A 26 -15.21 -3.38 -3.99
C PRO A 26 -16.40 -2.92 -3.13
N THR A 27 -16.21 -2.83 -1.80
CA THR A 27 -17.22 -2.35 -0.86
C THR A 27 -16.66 -1.16 -0.08
N ALA A 28 -17.44 -0.09 0.07
CA ALA A 28 -17.04 1.09 0.84
C ALA A 28 -16.97 0.84 2.36
N LYS A 29 -17.28 -0.38 2.82
CA LYS A 29 -17.37 -0.74 4.24
C LYS A 29 -16.01 -0.90 4.91
N PHE A 30 -14.96 -1.17 4.14
CA PHE A 30 -13.65 -1.53 4.69
C PHE A 30 -12.54 -0.69 4.06
N GLN A 31 -11.55 -0.32 4.89
CA GLN A 31 -10.36 0.41 4.44
C GLN A 31 -9.37 -0.49 3.69
N ARG A 32 -9.42 -1.80 3.94
CA ARG A 32 -8.62 -2.82 3.28
C ARG A 32 -9.41 -4.12 3.16
N THR A 33 -9.32 -4.79 2.01
CA THR A 33 -9.88 -6.14 1.82
C THR A 33 -8.85 -7.07 1.19
N VAL A 34 -8.93 -8.35 1.54
CA VAL A 34 -8.06 -9.41 1.03
C VAL A 34 -8.92 -10.44 0.31
N LYS A 35 -8.56 -10.79 -0.93
CA LYS A 35 -9.21 -11.85 -1.70
C LYS A 35 -8.16 -12.88 -2.14
N LYS A 36 -8.36 -14.14 -1.76
CA LYS A 36 -7.55 -15.26 -2.26
C LYS A 36 -8.02 -15.65 -3.66
N GLN A 37 -7.10 -15.87 -4.58
CA GLN A 37 -7.37 -16.42 -5.90
C GLN A 37 -7.04 -17.92 -5.96
N PRO A 38 -7.63 -18.67 -6.91
CA PRO A 38 -7.39 -20.11 -7.05
C PRO A 38 -5.92 -20.50 -7.23
N ASP A 39 -5.07 -19.61 -7.76
CA ASP A 39 -3.64 -19.82 -7.99
C ASP A 39 -2.75 -19.39 -6.80
N LYS A 40 -3.33 -19.35 -5.59
CA LYS A 40 -2.69 -18.85 -4.35
C LYS A 40 -2.26 -17.38 -4.39
N LYS A 41 -2.55 -16.63 -5.46
CA LYS A 41 -2.30 -15.19 -5.48
C LYS A 41 -3.27 -14.46 -4.57
N LEU A 42 -2.78 -13.44 -3.88
CA LEU A 42 -3.61 -12.55 -3.08
C LEU A 42 -3.88 -11.24 -3.84
N ILE A 43 -5.14 -10.82 -3.84
CA ILE A 43 -5.53 -9.45 -4.21
C ILE A 43 -5.76 -8.68 -2.92
N ILE A 44 -5.01 -7.59 -2.73
CA ILE A 44 -5.14 -6.66 -1.62
C ILE A 44 -5.73 -5.38 -2.18
N SER A 45 -6.94 -5.01 -1.74
CA SER A 45 -7.54 -3.73 -2.13
C SER A 45 -7.47 -2.77 -0.96
N ILE A 46 -7.00 -1.53 -1.18
CA ILE A 46 -6.75 -0.55 -0.13
C ILE A 46 -7.38 0.79 -0.52
N VAL A 47 -8.04 1.45 0.43
CA VAL A 47 -8.42 2.86 0.30
C VAL A 47 -7.17 3.70 0.48
N VAL A 48 -6.85 4.54 -0.51
CA VAL A 48 -5.63 5.38 -0.50
C VAL A 48 -5.94 6.84 -0.18
N ARG A 49 -7.05 7.37 -0.72
CA ARG A 49 -7.46 8.77 -0.52
C ARG A 49 -8.02 8.97 0.89
N GLU A 50 -7.89 10.18 1.41
CA GLU A 50 -8.46 10.59 2.71
C GLU A 50 -8.00 9.73 3.88
N ARG A 51 -6.82 9.11 3.75
CA ARG A 51 -6.20 8.31 4.80
C ARG A 51 -4.81 8.83 5.11
N PRO A 52 -4.39 8.73 6.39
CA PRO A 52 -2.99 8.95 6.75
C PRO A 52 -2.09 8.07 5.88
N TRP A 53 -1.13 8.69 5.20
CA TRP A 53 -0.31 8.00 4.21
C TRP A 53 0.50 6.85 4.83
N LEU A 54 1.02 7.02 6.04
CA LEU A 54 1.67 5.97 6.82
C LEU A 54 0.77 4.75 7.06
N ALA A 55 -0.55 4.95 7.24
CA ALA A 55 -1.48 3.84 7.39
C ALA A 55 -1.67 3.07 6.06
N VAL A 56 -1.64 3.76 4.92
CA VAL A 56 -1.66 3.14 3.60
C VAL A 56 -0.38 2.34 3.35
N LEU A 57 0.79 2.88 3.72
CA LEU A 57 2.07 2.17 3.64
C LEU A 57 2.08 0.91 4.51
N ALA A 58 1.59 1.00 5.74
CA ALA A 58 1.46 -0.15 6.64
C ALA A 58 0.54 -1.23 6.04
N ASP A 59 -0.58 -0.85 5.43
CA ASP A 59 -1.49 -1.78 4.75
C ASP A 59 -0.85 -2.46 3.53
N ILE A 60 0.04 -1.76 2.82
CA ILE A 60 0.80 -2.33 1.71
C ILE A 60 1.78 -3.37 2.21
N ILE A 61 2.57 -3.04 3.24
CA ILE A 61 3.51 -3.99 3.85
C ILE A 61 2.78 -5.23 4.35
N GLU A 62 1.69 -5.05 5.08
CA GLU A 62 0.89 -6.18 5.57
C GLU A 62 0.35 -7.05 4.42
N GLY A 63 0.01 -6.44 3.28
CA GLY A 63 -0.35 -7.17 2.06
C GLY A 63 0.74 -8.13 1.57
N PHE A 64 2.01 -7.70 1.56
CA PHE A 64 3.14 -8.57 1.23
C PHE A 64 3.33 -9.68 2.26
N LEU A 65 3.21 -9.36 3.55
CA LEU A 65 3.35 -10.35 4.61
C LEU A 65 2.28 -11.44 4.53
N LEU A 66 1.03 -11.07 4.24
CA LEU A 66 -0.06 -12.01 4.02
C LEU A 66 0.18 -12.92 2.81
N ALA A 67 0.77 -12.39 1.73
CA ALA A 67 1.05 -13.16 0.53
C ALA A 67 2.12 -14.24 0.74
N ASN A 68 3.03 -14.00 1.68
CA ASN A 68 4.12 -14.90 2.00
C ASN A 68 3.82 -15.79 3.23
N LYS A 69 2.59 -15.79 3.77
CA LYS A 69 2.25 -16.60 4.94
C LYS A 69 1.84 -18.04 4.57
N PRO A 70 2.27 -19.05 5.34
CA PRO A 70 3.25 -18.97 6.44
C PRO A 70 4.70 -18.83 5.92
N SER A 71 5.54 -18.06 6.62
CA SER A 71 6.97 -17.91 6.29
C SER A 71 7.81 -17.70 7.55
N ASN A 72 9.03 -18.24 7.55
CA ASN A 72 10.06 -17.98 8.56
C ASN A 72 10.88 -16.72 8.29
N ARG A 73 10.63 -16.04 7.17
CA ARG A 73 11.31 -14.80 6.72
C ARG A 73 10.41 -13.57 6.86
N GLU A 74 9.38 -13.62 7.72
CA GLU A 74 8.43 -12.50 7.90
C GLU A 74 9.15 -11.22 8.37
N SER A 75 10.02 -11.31 9.37
CA SER A 75 10.80 -10.17 9.88
C SER A 75 11.71 -9.58 8.80
N GLU A 76 12.44 -10.43 8.08
CA GLU A 76 13.31 -10.01 6.97
C GLU A 76 12.52 -9.24 5.90
N LEU A 77 11.35 -9.77 5.51
CA LEU A 77 10.49 -9.11 4.52
C LEU A 77 9.97 -7.77 5.05
N ARG A 78 9.53 -7.72 6.31
CA ARG A 78 9.02 -6.48 6.92
C ARG A 78 10.10 -5.40 6.95
N ASP A 79 11.31 -5.74 7.40
CA ASP A 79 12.43 -4.81 7.50
C ASP A 79 12.87 -4.34 6.11
N LEU A 80 13.01 -5.25 5.15
CA LEU A 80 13.32 -4.94 3.76
C LEU A 80 12.35 -3.90 3.16
N LEU A 81 11.05 -4.07 3.39
CA LEU A 81 10.03 -3.19 2.82
C LEU A 81 10.04 -1.81 3.49
N TRP A 82 10.20 -1.74 4.82
CA TRP A 82 10.32 -0.47 5.55
C TRP A 82 11.60 0.29 5.21
N ASP A 83 12.73 -0.40 5.11
CA ASP A 83 14.00 0.17 4.67
C ASP A 83 13.89 0.70 3.25
N SER A 84 13.19 -0.02 2.37
CA SER A 84 12.93 0.41 1.00
C SER A 84 12.04 1.65 0.95
N ILE A 85 11.04 1.77 1.81
CA ILE A 85 10.21 2.98 1.92
C ILE A 85 11.07 4.18 2.32
N SER A 86 11.82 4.04 3.41
CA SER A 86 12.67 5.08 3.99
C SER A 86 13.76 5.53 3.01
N SER A 87 14.46 4.58 2.39
CA SER A 87 15.54 4.87 1.43
C SER A 87 15.07 5.56 0.15
N ASN A 88 13.78 5.43 -0.19
CA ASN A 88 13.18 6.08 -1.35
C ASN A 88 12.40 7.36 -0.97
N GLY A 89 12.38 7.74 0.32
CA GLY A 89 11.65 8.91 0.84
C GLY A 89 10.15 8.84 0.62
N PHE A 90 9.58 7.63 0.57
CA PHE A 90 8.16 7.46 0.25
C PHE A 90 7.24 7.92 1.37
N GLU A 91 7.70 7.94 2.62
CA GLU A 91 7.01 8.45 3.80
C GLU A 91 6.75 9.96 3.75
N ALA A 92 7.59 10.73 3.02
CA ALA A 92 7.56 12.19 3.01
C ALA A 92 6.43 12.83 2.16
N THR A 93 5.45 12.04 1.68
CA THR A 93 4.37 12.50 0.78
C THR A 93 3.28 13.32 1.51
N GLU A 94 3.54 13.86 2.70
CA GLU A 94 2.58 14.71 3.44
C GLU A 94 2.43 16.14 2.89
N ARG A 95 3.23 16.59 1.91
CA ARG A 95 3.05 17.93 1.31
C ARG A 95 2.18 17.88 0.06
N LYS A 96 0.94 18.37 0.20
CA LYS A 96 -0.13 18.53 -0.80
C LYS A 96 -0.96 17.27 -1.07
N LEU A 97 -1.86 16.96 -0.15
CA LEU A 97 -3.22 16.65 -0.59
C LEU A 97 -3.99 17.98 -0.58
N PRO A 98 -4.63 18.40 -1.69
CA PRO A 98 -5.60 19.48 -1.61
C PRO A 98 -6.67 19.03 -0.61
N THR A 99 -6.78 19.77 0.49
CA THR A 99 -7.97 19.68 1.34
C THR A 99 -9.12 20.21 0.49
N TYR A 100 -10.27 19.52 0.53
CA TYR A 100 -11.46 19.89 -0.22
C TYR A 100 -11.93 21.34 0.07
N GLU A 101 -11.41 21.99 1.09
CA GLU A 101 -11.74 23.38 1.44
C GLU A 101 -11.00 24.44 0.61
N GLU A 102 -9.79 24.19 0.10
CA GLU A 102 -8.98 25.26 -0.52
C GLU A 102 -9.35 25.56 -1.98
N ASP A 103 -10.02 24.63 -2.69
CA ASP A 103 -10.35 24.77 -4.12
C ASP A 103 -11.84 25.09 -4.41
N PHE A 104 -12.70 25.18 -3.38
CA PHE A 104 -14.15 25.39 -3.55
C PHE A 104 -14.68 26.74 -3.04
N VAL A 105 -13.82 27.67 -2.60
CA VAL A 105 -14.23 29.07 -2.49
C VAL A 105 -14.23 29.67 -3.89
N SER A 106 -15.37 29.54 -4.58
CA SER A 106 -15.67 30.38 -5.74
C SER A 106 -15.49 31.85 -5.33
N PRO A 107 -14.89 32.72 -6.17
CA PRO A 107 -14.94 34.14 -5.91
C PRO A 107 -16.41 34.53 -5.80
N ALA A 108 -16.80 35.08 -4.66
CA ALA A 108 -18.11 35.72 -4.54
C ALA A 108 -18.15 36.84 -5.58
N ALA A 109 -19.09 36.73 -6.52
CA ALA A 109 -19.48 37.82 -7.42
C ALA A 109 -20.32 38.85 -6.66
#